data_AF-K1MGP7-F1
#
_entry.id   AF-K1MGP7-F1
#
_cell.length_a   1.000
_cell.length_b   1.000
_cell.length_c   1.000
_cell.angle_alpha   90.00
_cell.angle_beta   90.00
_cell.angle_gamma   90.00
#
_symmetry.space_group_name_H-M   'P 1'
#
loop_
_entity.id
_entity.type
_entity.pdbx_description
1 polymer ?
#
loop_
_entity_poly.entity_id
_entity_poly.type
_entity_poly.pdbx_seq_one_letter_code
_entity_poly.pdbx_strand_id
1 'polypeptide(L)' 'MSNKLPDKIGTWIGIGLVLGTAIGAATNNIGLGVGMGLVIGAAIGAAMDNNKKE' A
#
# COMPACT_ATOMS: atom_id res chain seq x y z
N MET A 1 16.51 -16.07 16.72
CA MET A 1 15.50 -15.87 15.66
C MET A 1 15.32 -14.37 15.49
N SER A 2 15.90 -13.76 14.44
CA SER A 2 15.78 -12.30 14.23
C SER A 2 14.33 -11.97 13.90
N ASN A 3 13.64 -11.32 14.83
CA ASN A 3 12.34 -10.68 14.58
C ASN A 3 12.57 -9.53 13.59
N LYS A 4 12.56 -9.84 12.28
CA LYS A 4 12.43 -8.79 11.26
C LYS A 4 11.08 -8.13 11.51
N LEU A 5 11.12 -6.88 11.96
CA LEU A 5 9.93 -6.04 12.03
C LEU A 5 9.26 -6.11 10.65
N PRO A 6 7.93 -6.26 10.58
CA PRO A 6 7.22 -6.32 9.31
C PRO A 6 7.61 -5.09 8.50
N ASP A 7 7.98 -5.32 7.24
CA ASP A 7 8.36 -4.26 6.31
C ASP A 7 7.15 -3.33 6.18
N LYS A 8 7.26 -2.14 6.79
CA LYS A 8 6.14 -1.19 6.91
C LYS A 8 5.68 -0.77 5.52
N ILE A 9 6.61 -0.60 4.59
CA ILE A 9 6.33 -0.31 3.18
C ILE A 9 5.49 -1.43 2.56
N GLY A 10 5.89 -2.69 2.76
CA GLY A 10 5.17 -3.84 2.21
C GLY A 10 3.73 -3.96 2.75
N THR A 11 3.55 -3.63 4.03
CA THR A 11 2.22 -3.62 4.67
C THR A 11 1.30 -2.58 4.04
N TRP A 12 1.77 -1.34 3.87
CA TRP A 12 0.97 -0.27 3.27
C TRP A 12 0.69 -0.48 1.79
N ILE A 13 1.63 -1.08 1.04
CA ILE A 13 1.39 -1.52 -0.34
C ILE A 13 0.27 -2.56 -0.39
N GLY A 14 0.30 -3.57 0.48
CA GLY A 14 -0.74 -4.60 0.55
C GLY A 14 -2.12 -4.03 0.87
N ILE A 15 -2.19 -3.12 1.84
CA ILE A 15 -3.45 -2.42 2.20
C ILE A 15 -3.96 -1.58 1.02
N GLY A 16 -3.08 -0.77 0.42
CA GLY A 16 -3.44 0.05 -0.74
C GLY A 16 -3.94 -0.79 -1.92
N LEU A 17 -3.30 -1.93 -2.18
CA LEU A 17 -3.70 -2.86 -3.24
C LEU A 17 -5.09 -3.46 -2.98
N VAL A 18 -5.37 -3.98 -1.77
CA VAL A 18 -6.69 -4.54 -1.45
C VAL A 18 -7.79 -3.48 -1.55
N LEU A 19 -7.57 -2.28 -1.00
CA LEU A 19 -8.56 -1.21 -1.08
C LEU A 19 -8.75 -0.71 -2.52
N GLY A 20 -7.65 -0.52 -3.25
CA GLY A 20 -7.68 -0.10 -4.64
C GLY A 20 -8.37 -1.12 -5.54
N THR A 21 -8.07 -2.42 -5.38
CA THR A 21 -8.76 -3.49 -6.11
C THR A 21 -10.26 -3.52 -5.79
N ALA A 22 -10.66 -3.36 -4.52
CA ALA A 22 -12.06 -3.32 -4.14
C ALA A 22 -12.80 -2.13 -4.77
N ILE A 23 -12.21 -0.94 -4.75
CA ILE A 23 -12.77 0.26 -5.39
C ILE A 23 -12.81 0.10 -6.92
N GLY A 24 -11.74 -0.44 -7.52
CA GLY A 24 -11.67 -0.71 -8.95
C GLY A 24 -12.71 -1.72 -9.40
N ALA A 25 -12.93 -2.78 -8.61
CA ALA A 25 -13.99 -3.75 -8.86
C ALA A 25 -15.38 -3.10 -8.73
N ALA A 26 -15.61 -2.28 -7.71
CA ALA A 26 -16.88 -1.58 -7.52
C ALA A 26 -17.19 -0.55 -8.62
N THR A 27 -16.16 0.04 -9.23
CA THR A 27 -16.28 1.01 -10.32
C THR A 27 -16.17 0.38 -11.72
N ASN A 28 -16.10 -0.95 -11.79
CA ASN A 28 -15.89 -1.71 -13.03
C ASN A 28 -14.62 -1.29 -13.80
N ASN A 29 -13.63 -0.71 -13.09
CA ASN A 29 -12.33 -0.30 -13.61
C ASN A 29 -11.21 -0.76 -12.67
N ILE A 30 -10.94 -2.06 -12.72
CA ILE A 30 -9.95 -2.72 -11.87
C ILE A 30 -8.54 -2.17 -12.12
N GLY A 31 -8.21 -1.83 -13.38
CA GLY A 31 -6.89 -1.28 -13.74
C GLY A 31 -6.61 0.05 -13.03
N LEU A 32 -7.58 0.96 -13.02
CA LEU A 32 -7.48 2.22 -12.29
C LEU A 32 -7.36 1.97 -10.78
N GLY A 33 -8.19 1.08 -10.23
CA GLY A 33 -8.20 0.77 -8.81
C GLY A 33 -6.89 0.16 -8.32
N VAL A 34 -6.35 -0.83 -9.03
CA VAL A 34 -5.05 -1.45 -8.72
C VAL A 34 -3.92 -0.42 -8.80
N GLY A 35 -3.87 0.37 -9.87
CA GLY A 35 -2.84 1.40 -10.06
C GLY A 35 -2.86 2.47 -8.98
N MET A 36 -4.03 3.04 -8.70
CA MET A 36 -4.21 4.04 -7.64
C MET A 36 -3.92 3.46 -6.25
N GLY A 37 -4.45 2.27 -5.96
CA GLY A 37 -4.22 1.60 -4.69
C GLY A 37 -2.74 1.32 -4.42
N LEU A 38 -2.01 0.84 -5.43
CA LEU A 38 -0.57 0.61 -5.36
C LEU A 38 0.20 1.92 -5.08
N VAL A 39 -0.07 2.97 -5.86
CA VAL A 39 0.62 4.27 -5.72
C VAL A 39 0.35 4.90 -4.34
N ILE A 40 -0.91 4.91 -3.89
CA ILE A 40 -1.28 5.46 -2.59
C ILE A 40 -0.64 4.65 -1.45
N GLY A 41 -0.74 3.32 -1.50
CA GLY A 41 -0.13 2.43 -0.51
C GLY A 41 1.38 2.58 -0.42
N ALA A 42 2.06 2.64 -1.57
CA ALA A 42 3.50 2.87 -1.63
C ALA A 42 3.90 4.25 -1.10
N ALA A 43 3.15 5.31 -1.46
CA ALA A 43 3.42 6.66 -0.99
C ALA A 43 3.27 6.81 0.52
N ILE A 44 2.20 6.26 1.10
CA ILE A 44 1.98 6.24 2.56
C ILE A 44 3.06 5.42 3.25
N GLY A 45 3.37 4.23 2.70
CA GLY A 45 4.42 3.37 3.22
C GLY A 45 5.78 4.08 3.27
N ALA A 46 6.16 4.75 2.19
CA ALA A 46 7.39 5.51 2.11
C ALA A 46 7.40 6.71 3.09
N ALA A 47 6.30 7.47 3.18
CA ALA A 47 6.19 8.58 4.12
C ALA A 47 6.34 8.12 5.58
N MET A 48 5.72 6.99 5.94
CA MET A 48 5.81 6.42 7.29
C MET A 48 7.14 5.75 7.61
N ASP A 49 7.85 5.22 6.62
CA ASP A 49 9.22 4.71 6.79
C ASP A 49 10.19 5.86 7.07
N ASN A 50 10.06 6.96 6.32
CA ASN A 50 10.88 8.15 6.50
C ASN A 50 10.69 8.80 7.88
N ASN A 51 9.47 8.83 8.41
CA ASN A 51 9.18 9.41 9.71
C ASN A 51 9.73 8.58 10.90
N LYS A 52 10.22 7.36 10.66
CA LYS A 52 10.85 6.52 11.69
C LYS A 52 12.37 6.65 11.75
N LYS A 53 12.98 7.36 10.81
CA LYS A 53 14.43 7.61 10.79
C LYS A 53 14.82 8.93 11.48
N GLU A 54 13.86 9.64 12.06
CA GLU A 54 14.06 10.82 12.90
C GLU A 54 13.99 10.48 14.40
#